data_AF-A0A6N7PHV8-F1
#
_entry.id   AF-A0A6N7PHV8-F1
#
_cell.length_a   1.000
_cell.length_b   1.000
_cell.length_c   1.000
_cell.angle_alpha   90.00
_cell.angle_beta   90.00
_cell.angle_gamma   90.00
#
_symmetry.space_group_name_H-M   'P 1'
#
loop_
_entity.id
_entity.type
_entity.pdbx_description
1 polymer ?
#
loop_
_entity_poly.entity_id
_entity_poly.type
_entity_poly.pdbx_seq_one_letter_code
_entity_poly.pdbx_strand_id
1 'polypeptide(L)'
;MKETSLFFAGLGLVVALATGCGGPDIEAMCEAQEACLGGNEADLEACIVQHEAYRDAAYGVGCGEEFDALFACTEPLLACSTVTSSNMCTSDDDCYFNGVCRDGACTTFEVPVEHQSVCADEANEDHRCIL
;
A
#
# COMPACT_ATOMS: atom_id res chain seq x y z
N MET A 1 55.62 32.76 12.76
CA MET A 1 54.93 33.78 11.95
C MET A 1 53.64 33.18 11.42
N LYS A 2 52.54 33.90 11.68
CA LYS A 2 51.20 33.85 11.10
C LYS A 2 50.23 32.72 11.51
N GLU A 3 49.38 33.12 12.44
CA GLU A 3 48.06 32.58 12.82
C GLU A 3 47.00 32.89 11.75
N THR A 4 45.95 32.05 11.65
CA THR A 4 44.50 32.39 11.79
C THR A 4 43.75 31.04 11.91
N SER A 5 43.29 30.57 13.06
CA SER A 5 42.15 30.96 13.92
C SER A 5 40.75 30.89 13.29
N LEU A 6 39.97 29.94 13.83
CA LEU A 6 38.54 29.96 14.19
C LEU A 6 37.48 30.33 13.13
N PHE A 7 36.41 29.52 13.01
CA PHE A 7 35.18 29.70 13.81
C PHE A 7 34.23 28.50 13.69
N PHE A 8 33.73 28.07 14.86
CA PHE A 8 32.57 27.21 15.06
C PHE A 8 31.29 27.91 14.57
N ALA A 9 30.38 27.13 13.96
CA ALA A 9 28.91 27.28 13.89
C ALA A 9 28.48 26.55 12.61
N GLY A 10 27.56 25.61 12.56
CA GLY A 10 26.49 25.22 13.45
C GLY A 10 25.46 24.51 12.56
N LEU A 11 24.80 23.49 13.11
CA LEU A 11 23.45 23.09 12.76
C LEU A 11 23.08 22.95 11.27
N GLY A 12 23.01 21.71 10.79
CA GLY A 12 22.39 21.44 9.49
C GLY A 12 22.45 19.99 9.04
N LEU A 13 22.27 19.03 9.95
CA LEU A 13 21.83 17.70 9.55
C LEU A 13 20.42 17.87 8.98
N VAL A 14 20.30 18.06 7.66
CA VAL A 14 19.02 17.95 6.96
C VAL A 14 18.77 16.46 6.76
N VAL A 15 18.37 15.80 7.84
CA VAL A 15 17.53 14.61 7.77
C VAL A 15 16.11 15.14 7.92
N ALA A 16 15.40 15.27 6.82
CA ALA A 16 13.95 15.38 6.80
C ALA A 16 13.44 14.98 5.41
N LEU A 17 13.07 13.69 5.32
CA LEU A 17 11.81 13.28 4.72
C LEU A 17 11.61 13.66 3.25
N ALA A 18 12.05 12.75 2.38
CA ALA A 18 11.34 12.49 1.13
C ALA A 18 10.01 11.73 1.39
N THR A 19 9.33 11.95 2.52
CA THR A 19 7.88 11.72 2.59
C THR A 19 7.26 12.94 1.91
N GLY A 20 7.26 12.89 0.58
CA GLY A 20 6.60 13.89 -0.23
C GLY A 20 5.19 14.10 0.31
N CYS A 21 4.72 15.34 0.33
CA CYS A 21 3.33 15.69 0.64
C CYS A 21 2.33 15.17 -0.44
N GLY A 22 2.61 14.03 -1.06
CA GLY A 22 1.71 13.24 -1.87
C GLY A 22 1.75 11.85 -1.25
N GLY A 23 0.64 11.44 -0.65
CA GLY A 23 0.49 10.08 -0.14
C GLY A 23 0.57 9.05 -1.26
N PRO A 24 0.28 7.78 -0.95
CA PRO A 24 0.24 6.72 -1.95
C PRO A 24 -0.68 7.04 -3.13
N ASP A 25 -0.30 6.60 -4.33
CA ASP A 25 -1.11 6.71 -5.55
C ASP A 25 -2.18 5.61 -5.56
N ILE A 26 -3.22 5.81 -4.76
CA ILE A 26 -4.33 4.86 -4.61
C ILE A 26 -5.06 4.63 -5.95
N GLU A 27 -5.20 5.69 -6.75
CA GLU A 27 -5.86 5.62 -8.06
C GLU A 27 -5.09 4.68 -8.99
N ALA A 28 -3.77 4.88 -9.15
CA ALA A 28 -2.95 4.03 -10.01
C ALA A 28 -2.95 2.56 -9.56
N MET A 29 -2.91 2.30 -8.24
CA MET A 29 -2.98 0.95 -7.71
C MET A 29 -4.32 0.27 -8.02
N CYS A 30 -5.44 0.98 -7.81
CA CYS A 30 -6.77 0.45 -8.11
C CYS A 30 -6.98 0.26 -9.62
N GLU A 31 -6.48 1.16 -10.47
CA GLU A 31 -6.49 0.95 -11.92
C GLU A 31 -5.73 -0.32 -12.31
N ALA A 32 -4.56 -0.57 -11.70
CA ALA A 32 -3.78 -1.77 -11.94
C ALA A 32 -4.50 -3.04 -11.45
N GLN A 33 -5.17 -2.98 -10.29
CA GLN A 33 -5.99 -4.07 -9.76
C GLN A 33 -7.13 -4.41 -10.70
N GLU A 34 -7.95 -3.42 -11.09
CA GLU A 34 -9.13 -3.67 -11.91
C GLU A 34 -8.76 -4.07 -13.34
N ALA A 35 -7.68 -3.52 -13.90
CA ALA A 35 -7.12 -4.00 -15.16
C ALA A 35 -6.67 -5.47 -15.10
N CYS A 36 -6.25 -5.95 -13.93
CA CYS A 36 -5.81 -7.33 -13.71
C CYS A 36 -6.97 -8.31 -13.50
N LEU A 37 -7.91 -7.93 -12.63
CA LEU A 37 -9.05 -8.77 -12.26
C LEU A 37 -10.19 -8.71 -13.28
N GLY A 38 -10.19 -7.69 -14.15
CA GLY A 38 -11.20 -7.48 -15.18
C GLY A 38 -12.43 -6.71 -14.69
N GLY A 39 -12.24 -5.82 -13.71
CA GLY A 39 -13.29 -4.96 -13.18
C GLY A 39 -13.69 -3.83 -14.12
N ASN A 40 -14.72 -3.10 -13.72
CA ASN A 40 -15.29 -1.95 -14.43
C ASN A 40 -15.12 -0.64 -13.63
N GLU A 41 -15.66 0.47 -14.15
CA GLU A 41 -15.52 1.79 -13.51
C GLU A 41 -16.10 1.83 -12.08
N ALA A 42 -17.16 1.07 -11.79
CA ALA A 42 -17.72 1.00 -10.44
C ALA A 42 -16.82 0.23 -9.47
N ASP A 43 -16.10 -0.79 -9.95
CA ASP A 43 -15.14 -1.55 -9.15
C ASP A 43 -13.91 -0.69 -8.83
N LEU A 44 -13.46 0.11 -9.82
CA LEU A 44 -12.39 1.11 -9.64
C LEU A 44 -12.77 2.15 -8.58
N GLU A 45 -13.96 2.75 -8.68
CA GLU A 45 -14.45 3.73 -7.70
C GLU A 45 -14.56 3.10 -6.29
N ALA A 46 -15.07 1.86 -6.20
CA ALA A 46 -15.16 1.15 -4.93
C ALA A 46 -13.78 0.88 -4.32
N CYS A 47 -12.80 0.45 -5.12
CA CYS A 47 -11.42 0.24 -4.68
C CYS A 47 -10.80 1.52 -4.13
N ILE A 48 -10.95 2.65 -4.84
CA ILE A 48 -10.41 3.95 -4.43
C ILE A 48 -11.04 4.39 -3.11
N VAL A 49 -12.38 4.41 -3.05
CA VAL A 49 -13.13 4.82 -1.85
C VAL A 49 -12.74 3.97 -0.64
N GLN A 50 -12.56 2.66 -0.83
CA GLN A 50 -12.15 1.77 0.25
C GLN A 50 -10.77 2.14 0.79
N HIS A 51 -9.76 2.27 -0.08
CA HIS A 51 -8.39 2.58 0.34
C HIS A 51 -8.26 3.99 0.93
N GLU A 52 -8.97 4.98 0.39
CA GLU A 52 -9.05 6.31 0.98
C GLU A 52 -9.69 6.27 2.37
N ALA A 53 -10.76 5.50 2.56
CA ALA A 53 -11.39 5.34 3.88
C ALA A 53 -10.46 4.64 4.89
N TYR A 54 -9.69 3.63 4.46
CA TYR A 54 -8.68 2.99 5.31
C TYR A 54 -7.57 3.98 5.69
N ARG A 55 -7.08 4.75 4.71
CA ARG A 55 -6.08 5.80 4.94
C ARG A 55 -6.59 6.83 5.94
N ASP A 56 -7.79 7.38 5.73
CA ASP A 56 -8.41 8.34 6.64
C ASP A 56 -8.58 7.78 8.06
N ALA A 57 -8.96 6.50 8.17
CA ALA A 57 -9.06 5.83 9.46
C ALA A 57 -7.69 5.71 10.15
N ALA A 58 -6.64 5.34 9.42
CA ALA A 58 -5.28 5.26 9.92
C ALA A 58 -4.78 6.65 10.41
N TYR A 59 -4.98 7.70 9.61
CA TYR A 59 -4.68 9.08 10.02
C TYR A 59 -5.50 9.51 11.24
N GLY A 60 -6.76 9.07 11.34
CA GLY A 60 -7.64 9.35 12.48
C GLY A 60 -7.14 8.79 13.82
N VAL A 61 -6.35 7.71 13.80
CA VAL A 61 -5.73 7.11 15.00
C VAL A 61 -4.23 7.43 15.14
N GLY A 62 -3.66 8.23 14.23
CA GLY A 62 -2.26 8.62 14.25
C GLY A 62 -1.30 7.64 13.57
N CYS A 63 -1.82 6.70 12.78
CA CYS A 63 -1.09 5.66 12.05
C CYS A 63 -0.99 5.91 10.53
N GLY A 64 -1.26 7.15 10.10
CA GLY A 64 -1.32 7.49 8.68
C GLY A 64 0.03 7.36 7.97
N GLU A 65 1.14 7.59 8.67
CA GLU A 65 2.48 7.47 8.11
C GLU A 65 2.85 6.00 7.88
N GLU A 66 2.50 5.13 8.82
CA GLU A 66 2.72 3.68 8.72
C GLU A 66 1.89 3.07 7.59
N PHE A 67 0.63 3.48 7.44
CA PHE A 67 -0.20 3.10 6.30
C PHE A 67 0.42 3.55 4.97
N ASP A 68 0.80 4.84 4.86
CA ASP A 68 1.38 5.39 3.64
C ASP A 68 2.72 4.69 3.29
N ALA A 69 3.52 4.33 4.31
CA ALA A 69 4.77 3.59 4.13
C ALA A 69 4.54 2.14 3.63
N LEU A 70 3.59 1.42 4.26
CA LEU A 70 3.21 0.08 3.82
C LEU A 70 2.71 0.11 2.38
N PHE A 71 1.80 1.03 2.05
CA PHE A 71 1.24 1.13 0.71
C PHE A 71 2.31 1.44 -0.33
N ALA A 72 3.18 2.43 -0.07
CA ALA A 72 4.26 2.79 -0.99
C ALA A 72 5.26 1.64 -1.22
N CYS A 73 5.41 0.74 -0.23
CA CYS A 73 6.23 -0.45 -0.39
C CYS A 73 5.52 -1.53 -1.24
N THR A 74 4.23 -1.76 -1.01
CA THR A 74 3.49 -2.86 -1.65
C THR A 74 3.08 -2.55 -3.08
N GLU A 75 2.69 -1.31 -3.39
CA GLU A 75 2.26 -0.86 -4.71
C GLU A 75 3.17 -1.35 -5.86
N PRO A 76 4.50 -1.09 -5.85
CA PRO A 76 5.37 -1.51 -6.96
C PRO A 76 5.55 -3.03 -7.08
N LEU A 77 5.17 -3.80 -6.05
CA LEU A 77 5.27 -5.25 -6.03
C LEU A 77 4.01 -5.94 -6.58
N LEU A 78 2.95 -5.18 -6.81
CA LEU A 78 1.68 -5.65 -7.36
C LEU A 78 1.78 -5.87 -8.87
N ALA A 79 2.31 -7.02 -9.29
CA ALA A 79 2.59 -7.34 -10.69
C ALA A 79 1.44 -8.09 -11.40
N CYS A 80 0.18 -7.64 -11.28
CA CYS A 80 -1.00 -8.44 -11.71
C CYS A 80 -0.91 -9.89 -11.21
N SER A 81 -0.43 -10.02 -9.98
CA SER A 81 -0.29 -11.30 -9.33
C SER A 81 -1.60 -11.62 -8.66
N THR A 82 -2.09 -12.82 -8.96
CA THR A 82 -3.35 -13.27 -8.43
C THR A 82 -3.19 -14.58 -7.70
N VAL A 83 -3.86 -14.69 -6.55
CA VAL A 83 -3.90 -15.92 -5.77
C VAL A 83 -5.30 -16.50 -5.93
N THR A 84 -5.37 -17.71 -6.50
CA THR A 84 -6.65 -18.42 -6.60
C THR A 84 -6.78 -19.34 -5.40
N SER A 85 -7.81 -19.07 -4.60
CA SER A 85 -8.16 -19.89 -3.46
C SER A 85 -8.81 -21.20 -3.90
N SER A 86 -8.91 -22.16 -2.97
CA SER A 86 -9.72 -23.37 -3.15
C SER A 86 -11.21 -23.14 -2.91
N ASN A 87 -11.63 -21.92 -2.54
CA ASN A 87 -13.02 -21.62 -2.25
C ASN A 87 -13.79 -21.54 -3.55
N MET A 88 -14.81 -22.38 -3.67
CA MET A 88 -15.67 -22.37 -4.85
C MET A 88 -16.63 -21.19 -4.78
N CYS A 89 -16.87 -20.58 -5.92
CA CYS A 89 -17.76 -19.44 -6.07
C CYS A 89 -18.66 -19.61 -7.30
N THR A 90 -19.77 -18.89 -7.27
CA THR A 90 -20.70 -18.72 -8.40
C THR A 90 -20.83 -17.26 -8.83
N SER A 91 -20.46 -16.34 -7.95
CA SER A 91 -20.42 -14.90 -8.15
C SER A 91 -19.34 -14.26 -7.29
N ASP A 92 -18.96 -13.01 -7.57
CA ASP A 92 -17.95 -12.27 -6.80
C ASP A 92 -18.37 -12.09 -5.33
N ASP A 93 -19.68 -12.04 -5.04
CA ASP A 93 -20.24 -11.98 -3.68
C ASP A 93 -19.88 -13.20 -2.81
N ASP A 94 -19.51 -14.32 -3.43
CA ASP A 94 -19.07 -15.53 -2.70
C ASP A 94 -17.62 -15.44 -2.22
N CYS A 95 -16.87 -14.44 -2.69
CA CYS A 95 -15.47 -14.24 -2.40
C CYS A 95 -15.26 -13.28 -1.21
N TYR A 96 -14.33 -13.62 -0.33
CA TYR A 96 -13.95 -12.75 0.78
C TYR A 96 -13.06 -11.61 0.29
N PHE A 97 -13.16 -10.45 0.97
CA PHE A 97 -12.36 -9.26 0.68
C PHE A 97 -12.60 -8.73 -0.73
N ASN A 98 -11.54 -8.53 -1.50
CA ASN A 98 -11.47 -8.00 -2.86
C ASN A 98 -11.27 -9.12 -3.90
N GLY A 99 -11.79 -10.33 -3.63
CA GLY A 99 -11.71 -11.47 -4.54
C GLY A 99 -12.81 -11.45 -5.62
N VAL A 100 -12.47 -11.87 -6.83
CA VAL A 100 -13.41 -12.08 -7.94
C VAL A 100 -13.57 -13.57 -8.25
N CYS A 101 -14.76 -13.97 -8.67
CA CYS A 101 -15.04 -15.35 -9.03
C CYS A 101 -14.60 -15.66 -10.47
N ARG A 102 -13.53 -16.45 -10.60
CA ARG A 102 -12.96 -16.84 -11.89
C ARG A 102 -12.88 -18.36 -12.01
N ASP A 103 -13.44 -18.89 -13.09
CA ASP A 103 -13.45 -20.34 -13.36
C ASP A 103 -14.00 -21.19 -12.19
N GLY A 104 -14.92 -20.62 -11.41
CA GLY A 104 -15.55 -21.27 -10.26
C GLY A 104 -14.71 -21.26 -8.97
N ALA A 105 -13.64 -20.47 -8.91
CA ALA A 105 -12.82 -20.26 -7.72
C ALA A 105 -12.57 -18.76 -7.45
N CYS A 106 -12.42 -18.39 -6.19
CA CYS A 106 -12.12 -16.99 -5.84
C CYS A 106 -10.65 -16.66 -6.10
N THR A 107 -10.43 -15.60 -6.87
CA THR A 107 -9.12 -15.07 -7.25
C THR A 107 -8.95 -13.67 -6.66
N THR A 108 -7.90 -13.45 -5.88
CA THR A 108 -7.57 -12.15 -5.26
C THR A 108 -6.34 -11.55 -5.92
N PHE A 109 -6.26 -10.23 -5.97
CA PHE A 109 -5.04 -9.49 -6.36
C PHE A 109 -4.15 -9.32 -5.14
N GLU A 110 -2.96 -9.90 -5.18
CA GLU A 110 -2.05 -9.96 -4.03
C GLU A 110 -0.60 -9.85 -4.49
N VAL A 111 0.25 -9.31 -3.60
CA VAL A 111 1.71 -9.34 -3.77
C VAL A 111 2.16 -10.80 -3.92
N PRO A 112 2.97 -11.15 -4.95
CA PRO A 112 3.50 -12.50 -5.13
C PRO A 112 4.16 -13.04 -3.86
N VAL A 113 4.07 -14.34 -3.63
CA VAL A 113 4.62 -14.99 -2.41
C VAL A 113 6.12 -14.73 -2.25
N GLU A 114 6.86 -14.66 -3.36
CA GLU A 114 8.28 -14.32 -3.40
C GLU A 114 8.59 -12.87 -2.98
N HIS A 115 7.58 -12.00 -2.92
CA HIS A 115 7.69 -10.58 -2.57
C HIS A 115 7.00 -10.23 -1.25
N GLN A 116 6.25 -11.16 -0.63
CA GLN A 116 5.55 -10.90 0.64
C GLN A 116 6.49 -10.48 1.78
N SER A 117 7.75 -10.95 1.79
CA SER A 117 8.71 -10.55 2.82
C SER A 117 9.39 -9.21 2.54
N VAL A 118 9.20 -8.60 1.37
CA VAL A 118 9.87 -7.34 0.98
C VAL A 118 9.37 -6.18 1.84
N CYS A 119 8.08 -6.13 2.14
CA CYS A 119 7.43 -5.08 2.94
C CYS A 119 7.06 -5.55 4.35
N ALA A 120 7.75 -6.57 4.86
CA ALA A 120 7.39 -7.17 6.14
C ALA A 120 7.62 -6.22 7.32
N ASP A 121 8.61 -5.33 7.23
CA ASP A 121 8.90 -4.36 8.28
C ASP A 121 7.80 -3.29 8.33
N GLU A 122 7.42 -2.71 7.19
CA GLU A 122 6.33 -1.74 7.07
C GLU A 122 4.99 -2.36 7.48
N ALA A 123 4.74 -3.61 7.10
CA ALA A 123 3.52 -4.33 7.51
C ALA A 123 3.47 -4.55 9.03
N ASN A 124 4.62 -4.82 9.66
CA ASN A 124 4.69 -4.93 11.11
C ASN A 124 4.52 -3.58 11.81
N GLU A 125 5.02 -2.49 11.23
CA GLU A 125 4.85 -1.13 11.77
C GLU A 125 3.39 -0.70 11.72
N ASP A 126 2.72 -0.84 10.57
CA ASP A 126 1.29 -0.59 10.40
C ASP A 126 0.44 -1.42 11.38
N HIS A 127 0.70 -2.74 11.44
CA HIS A 127 -0.03 -3.65 12.32
C HIS A 127 0.13 -3.30 13.80
N ARG A 128 1.33 -2.88 14.22
CA ARG A 128 1.60 -2.46 15.60
C ARG A 128 1.01 -1.11 15.94
N CYS A 129 0.72 -0.28 14.95
CA CYS A 129 0.10 1.01 15.16
C CYS A 129 -1.42 0.88 15.34
N ILE A 130 -2.06 0.02 14.53
CA ILE A 130 -3.52 -0.15 14.52
C ILE A 130 -4.04 -1.02 15.69
N LEU A 131 -3.21 -1.91 16.27
CA LEU A 131 -3.58 -2.80 17.39
C LEU A 131 -3.05 -2.35 18.75
#